data_AF-X1QJP8-F1
#
_entry.id   AF-X1QJP8-F1
#
_cell.length_a   1.000
_cell.length_b   1.000
_cell.length_c   1.000
_cell.angle_alpha   90.00
_cell.angle_beta   90.00
_cell.angle_gamma   90.00
#
_symmetry.space_group_name_H-M   'P 1'
#
loop_
_entity.id
_entity.type
_entity.pdbx_description
1 polymer ?
#
loop_
_entity_poly.entity_id
_entity_poly.type
_entity_poly.pdbx_seq_one_letter_code
_entity_poly.pdbx_strand_id
1 'polypeptide(L)'
;MLKLKPKIIIDISNIAGHYNESPPKMKNIHIMYDTLKYKYWIIGIADWKLYDCIDCIESYKYYLKRRIIVEAPPGIIADILIIMMAKINDCLILTNDKLRDHEDLIPSKSWLKNRRITFNIIKGEFQTHLPNK
;
A
#
# COMPACT_ATOMS: atom_id res chain seq x y z
N MET A 1 11.81 19.76 -18.20
CA MET A 1 10.69 18.77 -18.21
C MET A 1 10.53 18.19 -16.81
N LEU A 2 9.39 18.41 -16.16
CA LEU A 2 9.04 17.67 -14.94
C LEU A 2 8.83 16.20 -15.33
N LYS A 3 9.69 15.29 -14.86
CA LYS A 3 9.43 13.85 -14.98
C LYS A 3 8.17 13.54 -14.16
N LEU A 4 7.12 13.05 -14.82
CA LEU A 4 5.94 12.51 -14.16
C LEU A 4 6.38 11.35 -13.25
N LYS A 5 5.97 11.39 -11.98
CA LYS A 5 6.26 10.31 -11.04
C LYS A 5 5.45 9.08 -11.44
N PRO A 6 6.06 7.87 -11.51
CA PRO A 6 5.29 6.65 -11.68
C PRO A 6 4.28 6.48 -10.54
N LYS A 7 3.12 5.92 -10.85
CA LYS A 7 2.11 5.59 -9.83
C LYS A 7 2.53 4.33 -9.07
N ILE A 8 2.08 4.23 -7.82
CA ILE A 8 2.18 3.02 -7.01
C ILE A 8 0.92 2.87 -6.16
N ILE A 9 0.34 1.67 -6.17
CA ILE A 9 -0.71 1.29 -5.24
C ILE A 9 -0.06 0.69 -4.00
N ILE A 10 -0.44 1.15 -2.82
CA ILE A 10 0.15 0.70 -1.56
C ILE A 10 -0.92 0.10 -0.67
N ASP A 11 -0.65 -1.09 -0.15
CA ASP A 11 -1.46 -1.73 0.88
C ASP A 11 -1.14 -1.10 2.25
N ILE A 12 -1.99 -0.18 2.67
CA ILE A 12 -1.78 0.60 3.90
C ILE A 12 -1.99 -0.26 5.15
N SER A 13 -2.92 -1.21 5.09
CA SER A 13 -3.15 -2.13 6.21
C SER A 13 -1.91 -2.99 6.47
N ASN A 14 -1.27 -3.50 5.41
CA ASN A 14 -0.03 -4.27 5.51
C ASN A 14 1.15 -3.41 6.02
N ILE A 15 1.24 -2.15 5.60
CA ILE A 15 2.27 -1.20 6.08
C ILE A 15 2.08 -0.89 7.57
N ALA A 16 0.87 -0.53 7.98
CA ALA A 16 0.57 -0.20 9.36
C ALA A 16 0.80 -1.41 10.29
N GLY A 17 0.45 -2.61 9.81
CA GLY A 17 0.57 -3.89 10.51
C GLY A 17 1.90 -4.64 10.33
N HIS A 18 2.94 -4.06 9.71
CA HIS A 18 4.17 -4.77 9.30
C HIS A 18 4.83 -5.65 10.38
N TYR A 19 4.80 -5.24 11.65
CA TYR A 19 5.36 -6.00 12.77
C TYR A 19 4.33 -6.84 13.55
N ASN A 20 3.11 -7.00 13.02
CA ASN A 20 1.96 -7.61 13.69
C ASN A 20 1.69 -7.01 15.09
N GLU A 21 2.02 -5.72 15.26
CA GLU A 21 1.72 -4.98 16.47
C GLU A 21 0.24 -4.59 16.51
N SER A 22 -0.37 -4.69 17.68
CA SER A 22 -1.71 -4.18 17.94
C SER A 22 -1.63 -3.05 18.98
N PRO A 23 -2.16 -1.85 18.70
CA PRO A 23 -2.77 -1.42 17.43
C PRO A 23 -1.75 -1.28 16.28
N PRO A 24 -2.18 -1.35 15.00
CA PRO A 24 -1.38 -0.97 13.83
C PRO A 24 -0.79 0.43 13.97
N LYS A 25 0.41 0.66 13.42
CA LYS A 25 1.20 1.86 13.70
C LYS A 25 1.18 2.88 12.57
N MET A 26 0.69 4.07 12.87
CA MET A 26 0.76 5.23 11.98
C MET A 26 2.21 5.62 11.66
N LYS A 27 3.15 5.38 12.58
CA LYS A 27 4.58 5.61 12.35
C LYS A 27 5.11 4.88 11.11
N ASN A 28 4.61 3.67 10.83
CA ASN A 28 5.04 2.90 9.65
C ASN A 28 4.55 3.57 8.35
N ILE A 29 3.33 4.10 8.35
CA ILE A 29 2.78 4.88 7.23
C ILE A 29 3.59 6.16 7.00
N HIS A 30 3.99 6.86 8.07
CA HIS A 30 4.85 8.05 7.96
C HIS A 30 6.20 7.73 7.32
N ILE A 31 6.90 6.72 7.84
CA ILE A 31 8.20 6.29 7.34
C ILE A 31 8.11 5.91 5.85
N MET A 32 7.08 5.15 5.47
CA MET A 32 6.80 4.82 4.08
C MET A 32 6.58 6.08 3.22
N TYR A 33 5.66 6.95 3.65
CA TYR A 33 5.26 8.11 2.87
C TYR A 33 6.44 9.06 2.65
N ASP A 34 7.20 9.38 3.69
CA ASP A 34 8.36 10.28 3.58
C ASP A 34 9.44 9.74 2.66
N THR A 35 9.61 8.41 2.64
CA THR A 35 10.56 7.74 1.76
C THR A 35 10.11 7.73 0.29
N LEU A 36 8.81 7.52 0.04
CA LEU A 36 8.29 7.24 -1.30
C LEU A 36 7.69 8.45 -2.01
N LYS A 37 7.24 9.49 -1.28
CA LYS A 37 6.50 10.65 -1.85
C LYS A 37 7.26 11.41 -2.93
N TYR A 38 8.58 11.37 -2.93
CA TYR A 38 9.40 12.02 -3.96
C TYR A 38 9.62 11.14 -5.20
N LYS A 39 9.47 9.82 -5.07
CA LYS A 39 9.71 8.85 -6.15
C LYS A 39 8.43 8.48 -6.89
N TYR A 40 7.30 8.43 -6.18
CA TYR A 40 6.03 7.92 -6.72
C TYR A 40 4.87 8.88 -6.51
N TRP A 41 3.86 8.75 -7.37
CA TRP A 41 2.51 9.19 -7.08
C TRP A 41 1.79 8.08 -6.29
N ILE A 42 1.60 8.31 -5.00
CA ILE A 42 1.10 7.29 -4.06
C ILE A 42 -0.42 7.28 -4.07
N ILE A 43 -1.00 6.09 -4.19
CA ILE A 43 -2.39 5.81 -3.86
C ILE A 43 -2.40 4.68 -2.83
N GLY A 44 -2.57 5.05 -1.56
CA GLY A 44 -2.73 4.10 -0.48
C GLY A 44 -4.15 3.55 -0.45
N ILE A 45 -4.29 2.24 -0.31
CA ILE A 45 -5.56 1.57 -0.08
C ILE A 45 -5.50 0.91 1.30
N ALA A 46 -6.47 1.19 2.15
CA ALA A 46 -6.61 0.58 3.46
C ALA A 46 -7.89 -0.26 3.54
N ASP A 47 -7.85 -1.32 4.34
CA ASP A 47 -9.06 -1.98 4.81
C ASP A 47 -9.87 -1.02 5.69
N TRP A 48 -11.19 -0.99 5.53
CA TRP A 48 -12.06 -0.07 6.27
C TRP A 48 -11.95 -0.22 7.79
N LYS A 49 -11.59 -1.41 8.29
CA LYS A 49 -11.40 -1.67 9.73
C LYS A 49 -10.16 -1.00 10.30
N LEU A 50 -9.21 -0.57 9.46
CA LEU A 50 -8.00 0.10 9.93
C LEU A 50 -8.33 1.41 10.66
N TYR A 51 -9.36 2.12 10.20
CA TYR A 51 -9.84 3.36 10.83
C TYR A 51 -10.12 3.17 12.32
N ASP A 52 -10.76 2.07 12.69
CA ASP A 52 -11.24 1.83 14.05
C ASP A 52 -10.12 1.40 15.02
N CYS A 53 -8.98 0.92 14.50
CA CYS A 53 -7.95 0.29 15.33
C CYS A 53 -6.55 0.90 15.24
N ILE A 54 -6.31 1.88 14.36
CA ILE A 54 -4.98 2.51 14.24
C ILE A 54 -4.64 3.38 15.47
N ASP A 55 -3.36 3.37 15.88
CA ASP A 55 -2.89 4.04 17.10
C ASP A 55 -3.07 5.57 17.13
N CYS A 56 -3.02 6.23 15.98
CA CYS A 56 -3.09 7.70 15.85
C CYS A 56 -4.12 8.12 14.79
N ILE A 57 -5.40 8.03 15.14
CA ILE A 57 -6.51 8.31 14.21
C ILE A 57 -6.48 9.71 13.58
N GLU A 58 -6.09 10.76 14.32
CA GLU A 58 -6.06 12.12 13.78
C GLU A 58 -5.02 12.29 12.67
N SER A 59 -3.87 11.63 12.83
CA SER A 59 -2.87 11.58 11.77
C SER A 59 -3.36 10.76 10.58
N TYR A 60 -4.04 9.65 10.80
CA TYR A 60 -4.63 8.86 9.71
C TYR A 60 -5.69 9.65 8.92
N LYS A 61 -6.60 10.38 9.60
CA LYS A 61 -7.58 11.28 8.98
C LYS A 61 -6.94 12.35 8.10
N TYR A 62 -5.75 12.85 8.46
CA TYR A 62 -5.01 13.80 7.62
C TYR A 62 -4.69 13.23 6.24
N TYR A 63 -4.32 11.94 6.16
CA TYR A 63 -4.03 11.25 4.90
C TYR A 63 -5.29 10.97 4.09
N LEU A 64 -6.39 10.60 4.76
CA LEU A 64 -7.70 10.40 4.13
C LEU A 64 -8.23 11.70 3.51
N LYS A 65 -8.21 12.81 4.26
CA LYS A 65 -8.69 14.12 3.77
C LYS A 65 -7.91 14.60 2.54
N ARG A 66 -6.63 14.24 2.44
CA ARG A 66 -5.77 14.56 1.28
C ARG A 66 -5.86 13.56 0.14
N ARG A 67 -6.68 12.51 0.28
CA ARG A 67 -6.82 11.41 -0.69
C ARG A 67 -5.48 10.74 -1.02
N ILE A 68 -4.54 10.75 -0.07
CA ILE A 68 -3.30 9.97 -0.17
C ILE A 68 -3.61 8.52 0.18
N ILE A 69 -4.50 8.31 1.15
CA ILE A 69 -5.07 7.02 1.52
C ILE A 69 -6.55 7.06 1.16
N VAL A 70 -7.04 5.96 0.61
CA VAL A 70 -8.45 5.68 0.32
C VAL A 70 -8.81 4.40 1.03
N GLU A 71 -9.96 4.37 1.68
CA GLU A 71 -10.46 3.16 2.33
C GLU A 71 -11.27 2.35 1.33
N ALA A 72 -11.04 1.04 1.33
CA ALA A 72 -11.96 0.13 0.67
C ALA A 72 -13.34 0.30 1.32
N PRO A 73 -14.45 0.31 0.55
CA PRO A 73 -15.78 0.37 1.13
C PRO A 73 -16.04 -0.80 2.10
N PRO A 74 -16.86 -0.62 3.14
CA PRO A 74 -17.29 -1.73 3.98
C PRO A 74 -17.86 -2.89 3.14
N GLY A 75 -17.40 -4.10 3.42
CA GLY A 75 -17.77 -5.30 2.66
C GLY A 75 -16.98 -5.54 1.37
N ILE A 76 -16.12 -4.60 0.95
CA ILE A 76 -15.14 -4.81 -0.12
C ILE A 76 -13.78 -5.12 0.51
N ILE A 77 -13.18 -6.23 0.10
CA ILE A 77 -11.83 -6.62 0.54
C ILE A 77 -10.81 -5.68 -0.12
N ALA A 78 -9.91 -5.11 0.68
CA ALA A 78 -8.92 -4.14 0.21
C ALA A 78 -8.04 -4.68 -0.92
N ASP A 79 -7.64 -5.95 -0.85
CA ASP A 79 -6.84 -6.65 -1.87
C ASP A 79 -7.47 -6.61 -3.25
N ILE A 80 -8.79 -6.78 -3.34
CA ILE A 80 -9.53 -6.69 -4.61
C ILE A 80 -9.34 -5.30 -5.22
N LEU A 81 -9.52 -4.25 -4.42
CA LEU A 81 -9.37 -2.87 -4.87
C LEU A 81 -7.91 -2.57 -5.26
N ILE A 82 -6.94 -3.10 -4.53
CA ILE A 82 -5.51 -2.99 -4.85
C ILE A 82 -5.20 -3.60 -6.22
N ILE A 83 -5.63 -4.84 -6.47
CA ILE A 83 -5.40 -5.54 -7.74
C ILE A 83 -6.07 -4.78 -8.89
N MET A 84 -7.34 -4.38 -8.72
CA MET A 84 -8.09 -3.65 -9.74
C MET A 84 -7.43 -2.31 -10.07
N MET A 85 -7.06 -1.53 -9.06
CA MET A 85 -6.46 -0.21 -9.26
C MET A 85 -5.09 -0.31 -9.93
N ALA A 86 -4.28 -1.32 -9.59
CA ALA A 86 -3.01 -1.56 -10.23
C ALA A 86 -3.15 -1.96 -11.71
N LYS A 87 -4.19 -2.74 -12.06
CA LYS A 87 -4.52 -3.07 -13.45
C LYS A 87 -4.94 -1.83 -14.24
N ILE A 88 -5.85 -1.02 -13.70
CA ILE A 88 -6.37 0.19 -14.35
C ILE A 88 -5.26 1.22 -14.58
N ASN A 89 -4.35 1.37 -13.62
CA ASN A 89 -3.29 2.38 -13.68
C ASN A 89 -1.97 1.87 -14.28
N ASP A 90 -1.92 0.58 -14.67
CA ASP A 90 -0.71 -0.13 -15.10
C ASP A 90 0.52 0.19 -14.24
N CYS A 91 0.42 -0.10 -12.94
CA CYS A 91 1.43 0.34 -11.97
C CYS A 91 1.86 -0.74 -10.98
N LEU A 92 2.83 -0.37 -10.14
CA LEU A 92 3.40 -1.23 -9.11
C LEU A 92 2.44 -1.37 -7.91
N ILE A 93 2.53 -2.50 -7.22
CA ILE A 93 1.81 -2.79 -5.98
C ILE A 93 2.86 -2.94 -4.87
N LEU A 94 2.74 -2.18 -3.78
CA LEU A 94 3.56 -2.31 -2.59
C LEU A 94 2.79 -3.06 -1.50
N THR A 95 3.15 -4.31 -1.28
CA THR A 95 2.61 -5.15 -0.20
C THR A 95 3.54 -6.33 0.06
N ASN A 96 3.63 -6.77 1.32
CA ASN A 96 4.27 -8.05 1.65
C ASN A 96 3.32 -9.24 1.44
N ASP A 97 2.01 -9.00 1.33
CA ASP A 97 1.02 -10.04 1.03
C ASP A 97 1.26 -10.65 -0.36
N LYS A 98 1.02 -11.95 -0.49
CA LYS A 98 1.12 -12.67 -1.75
C LYS A 98 -0.17 -12.59 -2.59
N LEU A 99 -1.26 -12.07 -2.03
CA LEU A 99 -2.58 -11.89 -2.68
C LEU A 99 -3.13 -13.23 -3.23
N ARG A 100 -2.89 -14.33 -2.50
CA ARG A 100 -3.21 -15.69 -2.96
C ARG A 100 -4.71 -15.97 -3.01
N ASP A 101 -5.46 -15.32 -2.13
CA ASP A 101 -6.91 -15.51 -2.02
C ASP A 101 -7.69 -14.85 -3.17
N HIS A 102 -6.97 -14.15 -4.04
CA HIS A 102 -7.51 -13.39 -5.18
C HIS A 102 -6.75 -13.69 -6.49
N GLU A 103 -6.19 -14.90 -6.61
CA GLU A 103 -5.48 -15.35 -7.82
C GLU A 103 -6.36 -15.30 -9.08
N ASP A 104 -7.68 -15.45 -8.94
CA ASP A 104 -8.67 -15.34 -10.01
C ASP A 104 -8.75 -13.93 -10.63
N LEU A 105 -8.45 -12.90 -9.85
CA LEU A 105 -8.44 -11.50 -10.31
C LEU A 105 -7.12 -11.09 -10.97
N ILE A 106 -6.07 -11.87 -10.73
CA ILE A 106 -4.70 -11.64 -11.18
C ILE A 106 -4.53 -12.19 -12.60
N PRO A 107 -4.19 -11.36 -13.61
CA PRO A 107 -4.10 -11.80 -15.00
C PRO A 107 -3.14 -12.99 -15.23
N SER A 108 -2.03 -13.03 -14.49
CA SER A 108 -1.11 -14.17 -14.45
C SER A 108 -0.15 -14.05 -13.26
N LYS A 109 0.48 -15.15 -12.87
CA LYS A 109 1.56 -15.16 -11.87
C LYS A 109 2.72 -14.22 -12.27
N SER A 110 3.05 -14.16 -13.56
CA SER A 110 4.08 -13.25 -14.10
C SER A 110 3.68 -11.78 -13.96
N TRP A 111 2.41 -11.46 -14.22
CA TRP A 111 1.88 -10.09 -14.05
C TRP A 111 2.09 -9.58 -12.63
N LEU A 112 1.74 -10.40 -11.63
CA LEU A 112 1.91 -10.04 -10.22
C LEU A 112 3.39 -9.98 -9.85
N LYS A 113 4.20 -10.97 -10.27
CA LYS A 113 5.64 -11.00 -10.01
C LYS A 113 6.32 -9.70 -10.47
N ASN A 114 5.96 -9.18 -11.64
CA ASN A 114 6.58 -7.99 -12.21
C ASN A 114 6.05 -6.66 -11.65
N ARG A 115 5.00 -6.69 -10.82
CA ARG A 115 4.38 -5.49 -10.24
C ARG A 115 4.49 -5.41 -8.73
N ARG A 116 4.55 -6.55 -8.05
CA ARG A 116 4.60 -6.62 -6.60
C ARG A 116 6.00 -6.28 -6.09
N ILE A 117 6.07 -5.19 -5.35
CA ILE A 117 7.22 -4.74 -4.57
C ILE A 117 6.95 -5.14 -3.12
N THR A 118 7.91 -5.80 -2.50
CA THR A 118 7.88 -6.07 -1.05
C THR A 118 8.70 -5.02 -0.30
N PHE A 119 8.55 -4.96 1.02
CA PHE A 119 9.27 -3.98 1.82
C PHE A 119 9.69 -4.51 3.18
N ASN A 120 10.60 -3.78 3.82
CA ASN A 120 10.89 -3.92 5.22
C ASN A 120 11.10 -2.54 5.86
N ILE A 121 10.91 -2.46 7.18
CA ILE A 121 11.28 -1.31 7.98
C ILE A 121 12.43 -1.76 8.88
N ILE A 122 13.61 -1.15 8.76
CA ILE A 122 14.79 -1.53 9.54
C ILE A 122 15.39 -0.27 10.13
N LYS A 123 15.53 -0.21 11.46
CA LYS A 123 16.10 0.96 12.16
C LYS A 123 15.42 2.29 11.80
N GLY A 124 14.12 2.26 11.49
CA GLY A 124 13.34 3.43 11.10
C GLY A 124 13.42 3.80 9.61
N GLU A 125 14.11 3.02 8.79
CA GLU A 125 14.21 3.24 7.35
C GLU A 125 13.28 2.31 6.57
N PHE A 126 12.55 2.87 5.59
CA PHE A 126 11.71 2.10 4.68
C PHE A 126 12.53 1.57 3.50
N GLN A 127 12.61 0.26 3.34
CA GLN A 127 13.35 -0.39 2.26
C GLN A 127 12.39 -1.14 1.34
N THR A 128 12.47 -0.89 0.04
CA THR A 128 11.67 -1.58 -0.98
C THR A 128 12.53 -2.57 -1.75
N HIS A 129 11.99 -3.76 -2.01
CA HIS A 129 12.61 -4.76 -2.87
C HIS A 129 11.83 -4.84 -4.18
N LEU A 130 12.44 -4.29 -5.24
CA LEU A 130 11.87 -4.30 -6.58
C LEU A 130 11.83 -5.73 -7.15
N PRO A 131 10.86 -6.05 -8.02
CA PRO A 131 10.89 -7.28 -8.77
C PRO A 131 12.23 -7.46 -9.49
N ASN A 132 12.86 -8.62 -9.33
CA ASN A 132 13.96 -9.01 -10.19
C ASN A 132 13.43 -9.10 -11.62
N LYS A 133 13.93 -8.23 -12.50
CA LYS A 133 13.69 -8.31 -13.95
C LYS A 133 14.34 -9.56 -14.52
#